data_AF-A0A9W9E0U0-F1
#
_entry.id   AF-A0A9W9E0U0-F1
#
_cell.length_a   1.000
_cell.length_b   1.000
_cell.length_c   1.000
_cell.angle_alpha   90.00
_cell.angle_beta   90.00
_cell.angle_gamma   90.00
#
_symmetry.space_group_name_H-M   'P 1'
#
loop_
_entity.id
_entity.type
_entity.pdbx_description
1 polymer ?
#
loop_
_entity_poly.entity_id
_entity_poly.type
_entity_poly.pdbx_seq_one_letter_code
_entity_poly.pdbx_strand_id
1 'polypeptide(L)'
;MWGASTGNTRAERTWPEVGSQFARAWRAFFFRLERVHGLQRNNPNHLWLLHNLFLSSINEDCDSFVQNWNSHPISGKGHDKTPNDIRLLGQLQHGTYPDVEGGIHPEVLQYYNAEEIEETEKAEMAAIANIRKEQHSQYYHEPIPVPKHGSPFADNGKEVKMFGKLLKELESSDFIPSHYKLTPGEWETGNYPIFETIPFGKKGNRRLEVPLPPHIWLTRAIQWVRCLVIMDSIIDSRQ
;
A
#
# COMPACT_ATOMS: atom_id res chain seq x y z
N MET A 1 -3.10 -37.64 -4.04
CA MET A 1 -2.46 -36.82 -5.08
C MET A 1 -3.04 -35.42 -4.97
N TRP A 2 -2.32 -34.48 -4.35
CA TRP A 2 -2.77 -33.09 -4.25
C TRP A 2 -2.31 -32.38 -5.53
N GLY A 3 -3.26 -31.98 -6.37
CA GLY A 3 -2.95 -31.26 -7.62
C GLY A 3 -2.29 -29.91 -7.31
N ALA A 4 -1.19 -29.61 -7.98
CA ALA A 4 -0.57 -28.28 -7.93
C ALA A 4 -1.58 -27.25 -8.47
N SER A 5 -1.98 -26.29 -7.63
CA SER A 5 -2.95 -25.25 -8.01
C SER A 5 -2.42 -24.46 -9.21
N THR A 6 -2.91 -24.80 -10.40
CA THR A 6 -2.49 -24.18 -11.66
C THR A 6 -3.04 -22.75 -11.78
N GLY A 7 -4.09 -22.43 -11.00
CA GLY A 7 -4.79 -21.15 -10.98
C GLY A 7 -4.01 -20.00 -10.31
N ASN A 8 -3.14 -20.28 -9.33
CA ASN A 8 -2.42 -19.24 -8.60
C ASN A 8 -1.09 -18.81 -9.26
N THR A 9 -0.66 -19.53 -10.31
CA THR A 9 0.65 -19.34 -10.98
C THR A 9 0.89 -17.90 -11.42
N ARG A 10 -0.17 -17.18 -11.83
CA ARG A 10 -0.06 -15.78 -12.27
C ARG A 10 0.13 -14.83 -11.09
N ALA A 11 -0.69 -14.93 -10.04
CA ALA A 11 -0.54 -14.11 -8.85
C ALA A 11 0.81 -14.36 -8.14
N GLU A 12 1.29 -15.61 -8.12
CA GLU A 12 2.62 -15.96 -7.60
C GLU A 12 3.78 -15.36 -8.39
N ARG A 13 3.59 -15.11 -9.70
CA ARG A 13 4.58 -14.41 -10.54
C ARG A 13 4.52 -12.89 -10.36
N THR A 14 3.33 -12.34 -10.16
CA THR A 14 3.13 -10.90 -9.95
C THR A 14 3.62 -10.44 -8.57
N TRP A 15 3.49 -11.25 -7.51
CA TRP A 15 3.91 -10.85 -6.15
C TRP A 15 5.39 -10.48 -6.00
N PRO A 16 6.35 -11.25 -6.56
CA PRO A 16 7.75 -10.84 -6.61
C PRO A 16 7.96 -9.46 -7.23
N GLU A 17 7.19 -9.14 -8.28
CA GLU A 17 7.28 -7.87 -9.00
C GLU A 17 6.70 -6.71 -8.21
N VAL A 18 5.50 -6.87 -7.64
CA VAL A 18 4.92 -5.92 -6.67
C VAL A 18 5.93 -5.62 -5.57
N GLY A 19 6.54 -6.68 -5.04
CA GLY A 19 7.60 -6.60 -4.05
C GLY A 19 8.78 -5.76 -4.51
N SER A 20 9.34 -6.06 -5.68
CA SER A 20 10.53 -5.37 -6.20
C SER A 20 10.27 -3.94 -6.66
N GLN A 21 9.08 -3.63 -7.20
CA GLN A 21 8.82 -2.35 -7.85
C GLN A 21 8.54 -1.22 -6.85
N PHE A 22 7.78 -1.47 -5.77
CA PHE A 22 7.52 -0.40 -4.79
C PHE A 22 7.49 -0.89 -3.33
N ALA A 23 6.91 -2.06 -3.05
CA ALA A 23 6.62 -2.46 -1.66
C ALA A 23 7.89 -2.65 -0.80
N ARG A 24 9.00 -3.16 -1.37
CA ARG A 24 10.27 -3.28 -0.65
C ARG A 24 10.87 -1.93 -0.26
N ALA A 25 10.72 -0.90 -1.09
CA ALA A 25 11.26 0.42 -0.81
C ALA A 25 10.51 1.07 0.36
N TRP A 26 9.18 1.00 0.37
CA TRP A 26 8.38 1.44 1.53
C TRP A 26 8.71 0.67 2.81
N ARG A 27 8.85 -0.66 2.72
CA ARG A 27 9.28 -1.46 3.87
C ARG A 27 10.64 -1.03 4.38
N ALA A 28 11.62 -0.87 3.49
CA ALA A 28 12.96 -0.41 3.83
C ALA A 28 12.93 0.97 4.49
N PHE A 29 12.11 1.88 3.97
CA PHE A 29 11.91 3.20 4.55
C PHE A 29 11.34 3.13 5.96
N PHE A 30 10.30 2.34 6.23
CA PHE A 30 9.75 2.20 7.58
C PHE A 30 10.73 1.56 8.57
N PHE A 31 11.53 0.58 8.12
CA PHE A 31 12.64 0.04 8.92
C PHE A 31 13.65 1.14 9.29
N ARG A 32 13.98 2.04 8.35
CA ARG A 32 14.84 3.19 8.63
C ARG A 32 14.19 4.17 9.59
N LEU A 33 12.90 4.45 9.44
CA LEU A 33 12.17 5.32 10.38
C LEU A 33 12.23 4.77 11.82
N GLU A 34 12.05 3.45 11.99
CA GLU A 34 12.11 2.79 13.31
C GLU A 34 13.52 2.84 13.90
N ARG A 35 14.53 2.58 13.07
CA ARG A 35 15.93 2.52 13.52
C ARG A 35 16.52 3.88 13.85
N VAL A 36 16.15 4.93 13.12
CA VAL A 36 16.90 6.19 13.12
C VAL A 36 16.04 7.44 13.36
N HIS A 37 14.77 7.43 12.98
CA HIS A 37 13.92 8.62 12.99
C HIS A 37 12.78 8.54 14.03
N GLY A 38 12.95 7.71 15.06
CA GLY A 38 12.07 7.69 16.23
C GLY A 38 10.70 7.03 16.02
N LEU A 39 10.46 6.31 14.93
CA LEU A 39 9.20 5.59 14.75
C LEU A 39 9.06 4.45 15.77
N GLN A 40 7.96 4.46 16.53
CA GLN A 40 7.58 3.38 17.42
C GLN A 40 6.43 2.59 16.81
N ARG A 41 6.71 1.38 16.33
CA ARG A 41 5.73 0.51 15.64
C ARG A 41 4.50 0.12 16.48
N ASN A 42 4.61 0.18 17.80
CA ASN A 42 3.53 -0.17 18.72
C ASN A 42 2.73 1.06 19.18
N ASN A 43 3.15 2.28 18.81
CA ASN A 43 2.50 3.51 19.23
C ASN A 43 1.35 3.85 18.24
N PRO A 44 0.08 3.86 18.69
CA PRO A 44 -1.06 4.13 17.80
C PRO A 44 -1.02 5.52 17.17
N ASN A 45 -0.45 6.52 17.85
CA ASN A 45 -0.32 7.88 17.32
C ASN A 45 0.65 7.92 16.12
N HIS A 46 1.74 7.16 16.21
CA HIS A 46 2.71 7.04 15.12
C HIS A 46 2.11 6.32 13.93
N LEU A 47 1.32 5.27 14.15
CA LEU A 47 0.63 4.54 13.08
C LEU A 47 -0.42 5.41 12.40
N TRP A 48 -1.20 6.19 13.17
CA TRP A 48 -2.09 7.20 12.61
C TRP A 48 -1.33 8.19 11.73
N LEU A 49 -0.19 8.69 12.21
CA LEU A 49 0.62 9.66 11.46
C LEU A 49 1.20 9.05 10.17
N LEU A 50 1.68 7.81 10.21
CA LEU A 50 2.15 7.10 9.02
C LEU A 50 1.04 6.98 7.97
N HIS A 51 -0.17 6.62 8.39
CA HIS A 51 -1.31 6.54 7.49
C HIS A 51 -1.66 7.91 6.92
N ASN A 52 -1.67 8.96 7.74
CA ASN A 52 -2.00 10.31 7.29
C ASN A 52 -0.99 10.86 6.26
N LEU A 53 0.30 10.57 6.44
CA LEU A 53 1.36 11.10 5.58
C LEU A 53 1.60 10.27 4.32
N PHE A 54 1.60 8.95 4.45
CA PHE A 54 2.18 8.08 3.41
C PHE A 54 1.16 7.18 2.73
N LEU A 55 -0.04 7.00 3.27
CA LEU A 55 -1.02 6.09 2.66
C LEU A 55 -1.40 6.54 1.25
N SER A 56 -1.59 7.84 1.03
CA SER A 56 -1.87 8.38 -0.31
C SER A 56 -0.75 8.08 -1.30
N SER A 57 0.51 8.33 -0.92
CA SER A 57 1.66 8.03 -1.79
C SER A 57 1.86 6.54 -2.03
N ILE A 58 1.55 5.69 -1.04
CA ILE A 58 1.57 4.22 -1.23
C ILE A 58 0.48 3.79 -2.22
N ASN A 59 -0.71 4.38 -2.14
CA ASN A 59 -1.79 4.10 -3.08
C ASN A 59 -1.45 4.61 -4.48
N GLU A 60 -0.83 5.78 -4.62
CA GLU A 60 -0.33 6.29 -5.91
C GLU A 60 0.72 5.36 -6.53
N ASP A 61 1.66 4.84 -5.74
CA ASP A 61 2.65 3.86 -6.21
C ASP A 61 1.97 2.53 -6.61
N CYS A 62 0.92 2.13 -5.89
CA CYS A 62 0.10 0.96 -6.20
C CYS A 62 -0.68 1.14 -7.52
N ASP A 63 -1.33 2.29 -7.71
CA ASP A 63 -2.06 2.62 -8.93
C ASP A 63 -1.11 2.69 -10.14
N SER A 64 0.06 3.31 -9.96
CA SER A 64 1.12 3.36 -10.98
C SER A 64 1.60 1.96 -11.34
N PHE A 65 1.77 1.07 -10.36
CA PHE A 65 2.08 -0.33 -10.62
C PHE A 65 0.99 -1.01 -11.44
N VAL A 66 -0.29 -0.84 -11.06
CA VAL A 66 -1.43 -1.44 -11.78
C VAL A 66 -1.48 -0.96 -13.23
N GLN A 67 -1.29 0.33 -13.48
CA GLN A 67 -1.27 0.91 -14.83
C GLN A 67 -0.11 0.35 -15.67
N ASN A 68 1.09 0.30 -15.11
CA ASN A 68 2.27 -0.23 -15.77
C ASN A 68 2.13 -1.73 -16.07
N TRP A 69 1.62 -2.50 -15.10
CA TRP A 69 1.37 -3.92 -15.27
C TRP A 69 0.32 -4.20 -16.36
N ASN A 70 -0.78 -3.45 -16.36
CA ASN A 70 -1.85 -3.61 -17.34
C ASN A 70 -1.43 -3.23 -18.77
N SER A 71 -0.38 -2.42 -18.91
CA SER A 71 0.24 -2.04 -20.19
C SER A 71 1.51 -2.84 -20.51
N HIS A 72 1.94 -3.76 -19.65
CA HIS A 72 3.13 -4.58 -19.90
C HIS A 72 2.78 -5.80 -20.77
N PRO A 73 3.51 -6.03 -21.89
CA PRO A 73 3.32 -7.23 -22.70
C PRO A 73 3.59 -8.50 -21.90
N ILE A 74 2.63 -9.42 -21.86
CA ILE A 74 2.85 -10.72 -21.20
C ILE A 74 3.51 -11.66 -22.21
N SER A 75 4.81 -11.91 -22.05
CA SER A 75 5.53 -12.86 -22.88
C SER A 75 4.98 -14.29 -22.73
N GLY A 76 4.65 -14.93 -23.85
CA GLY A 76 4.10 -16.29 -23.91
C GLY A 76 3.65 -16.66 -25.33
N LYS A 77 3.04 -17.85 -25.50
CA LYS A 77 2.52 -18.34 -26.81
C LYS A 77 1.43 -17.45 -27.44
N GLY A 78 1.03 -16.35 -26.80
CA GLY A 78 -0.10 -15.49 -27.14
C GLY A 78 0.25 -14.12 -27.74
N HIS A 79 1.42 -13.97 -28.36
CA HIS A 79 1.80 -12.81 -29.20
C HIS A 79 1.98 -11.46 -28.49
N ASP A 80 2.72 -11.41 -27.37
CA ASP A 80 3.19 -10.15 -26.75
C ASP A 80 2.09 -9.09 -26.52
N LYS A 81 0.88 -9.54 -26.19
CA LYS A 81 -0.26 -8.67 -25.89
C LYS A 81 -0.23 -8.23 -24.44
N THR A 82 -0.60 -6.97 -24.19
CA THR A 82 -0.76 -6.44 -22.84
C THR A 82 -2.08 -6.95 -22.22
N PRO A 83 -2.23 -6.96 -20.89
CA PRO A 83 -3.52 -7.22 -20.25
C PRO A 83 -4.65 -6.35 -20.81
N ASN A 84 -4.38 -5.08 -21.12
CA ASN A 84 -5.33 -4.18 -21.76
C ASN A 84 -5.73 -4.66 -23.17
N ASP A 85 -4.78 -5.11 -23.98
CA ASP A 85 -5.07 -5.65 -25.32
C ASP A 85 -5.90 -6.93 -25.24
N ILE A 86 -5.59 -7.80 -24.28
CA ILE A 86 -6.33 -9.05 -24.06
C ILE A 86 -7.78 -8.74 -23.66
N ARG A 87 -7.98 -7.77 -22.76
CA ARG A 87 -9.32 -7.32 -22.34
C ARG A 87 -10.09 -6.72 -23.52
N LEU A 88 -9.47 -5.84 -24.28
CA LEU A 88 -10.08 -5.20 -25.45
C LEU A 88 -10.50 -6.23 -26.51
N LEU A 89 -9.62 -7.19 -26.82
CA LEU A 89 -9.94 -8.27 -27.78
C LEU A 89 -11.06 -9.17 -27.26
N GLY A 90 -11.07 -9.46 -25.97
CA GLY A 90 -12.18 -10.19 -25.33
C GLY A 90 -13.51 -9.45 -25.46
N GLN A 91 -13.52 -8.14 -25.24
CA GLN A 91 -14.71 -7.30 -25.42
C GLN A 91 -15.18 -7.26 -26.87
N LEU A 92 -14.26 -7.20 -27.85
CA LEU A 92 -14.61 -7.25 -29.26
C LEU A 92 -15.21 -8.61 -29.68
N GLN A 93 -14.74 -9.70 -29.08
CA GLN A 93 -15.17 -11.06 -29.41
C GLN A 93 -16.46 -11.48 -28.71
N HIS A 94 -16.66 -11.03 -27.46
CA HIS A 94 -17.73 -11.52 -26.58
C HIS A 94 -18.72 -10.42 -26.13
N GLY A 95 -18.52 -9.17 -26.57
CA GLY A 95 -19.33 -8.02 -26.18
C GLY A 95 -18.77 -7.26 -24.97
N THR A 96 -19.28 -6.05 -24.75
CA THR A 96 -18.86 -5.19 -23.64
C THR A 96 -19.51 -5.63 -22.33
N TYR A 97 -18.69 -5.94 -21.33
CA TYR A 97 -19.14 -5.96 -19.94
C TYR A 97 -19.32 -4.50 -19.48
N PRO A 98 -20.42 -4.13 -18.82
CA PRO A 98 -20.59 -2.79 -18.30
C PRO A 98 -19.48 -2.48 -17.29
N ASP A 99 -18.73 -1.39 -17.52
CA ASP A 99 -17.78 -0.86 -16.55
C ASP A 99 -18.59 -0.28 -15.39
N VAL A 100 -18.67 -1.06 -14.32
CA VAL A 100 -19.31 -0.64 -13.06
C VAL A 100 -18.33 0.18 -12.28
N GLU A 101 -18.84 1.22 -11.61
CA GLU A 101 -18.05 2.07 -10.72
C GLU A 101 -17.17 1.21 -9.79
N GLY A 102 -15.84 1.41 -9.89
CA GLY A 102 -14.86 0.65 -9.13
C GLY A 102 -14.24 -0.56 -9.84
N GLY A 103 -14.57 -0.82 -11.12
CA GLY A 103 -13.93 -1.89 -11.91
C GLY A 103 -14.35 -3.31 -11.50
N ILE A 104 -15.48 -3.44 -10.81
CA ILE A 104 -16.01 -4.69 -10.26
C ILE A 104 -17.42 -4.92 -10.85
N HIS A 105 -17.62 -5.99 -11.63
CA HIS A 105 -18.86 -6.33 -12.38
C HIS A 105 -20.16 -6.20 -11.54
N PRO A 106 -21.33 -5.76 -12.11
CA PRO A 106 -22.48 -5.32 -11.30
C PRO A 106 -23.10 -6.47 -10.53
N GLU A 107 -22.99 -7.68 -11.06
CA GLU A 107 -23.36 -8.94 -10.38
C GLU A 107 -22.56 -9.17 -9.09
N VAL A 108 -21.33 -8.64 -9.01
CA VAL A 108 -20.52 -8.70 -7.79
C VAL A 108 -21.04 -7.69 -6.76
N LEU A 109 -21.58 -6.54 -7.18
CA LEU A 109 -22.18 -5.53 -6.29
C LEU A 109 -23.61 -5.91 -5.84
N GLN A 110 -24.43 -6.45 -6.74
CA GLN A 110 -25.76 -7.01 -6.41
C GLN A 110 -25.65 -8.17 -5.41
N TYR A 111 -24.59 -8.96 -5.48
CA TYR A 111 -24.29 -10.02 -4.51
C TYR A 111 -24.06 -9.52 -3.07
N TYR A 112 -23.59 -8.29 -2.87
CA TYR A 112 -23.46 -7.70 -1.52
C TYR A 112 -24.75 -7.04 -1.00
N ASN A 113 -25.67 -6.70 -1.90
CA ASN A 113 -26.93 -6.01 -1.60
C ASN A 113 -28.18 -6.90 -1.79
N ALA A 114 -28.01 -8.22 -1.79
CA ALA A 114 -29.07 -9.16 -2.16
C ALA A 114 -30.22 -9.21 -1.11
N GLU A 115 -31.18 -8.31 -1.26
CA GLU A 115 -32.60 -8.62 -1.00
C GLU A 115 -33.30 -8.80 -2.35
N GLU A 116 -33.79 -10.03 -2.55
CA GLU A 116 -34.71 -10.54 -3.59
C GLU A 116 -34.19 -10.74 -5.02
N ILE A 117 -34.03 -12.02 -5.43
CA ILE A 117 -33.92 -12.42 -6.85
C ILE A 117 -34.64 -13.77 -7.15
N GLU A 118 -35.26 -13.86 -8.34
CA GLU A 118 -36.14 -14.91 -8.88
C GLU A 118 -35.47 -16.27 -9.23
N GLU A 119 -36.30 -17.30 -9.43
CA GLU A 119 -35.93 -18.73 -9.44
C GLU A 119 -35.06 -19.23 -10.62
N THR A 120 -35.06 -18.55 -11.77
CA THR A 120 -34.23 -18.95 -12.92
C THR A 120 -32.76 -18.58 -12.75
N GLU A 121 -32.46 -17.53 -11.99
CA GLU A 121 -31.09 -17.11 -11.69
C GLU A 121 -30.43 -17.98 -10.62
N LYS A 122 -31.20 -18.76 -9.85
CA LYS A 122 -30.67 -19.69 -8.83
C LYS A 122 -29.79 -20.79 -9.41
N ALA A 123 -30.07 -21.25 -10.63
CA ALA A 123 -29.32 -22.35 -11.24
C ALA A 123 -27.94 -21.89 -11.75
N GLU A 124 -27.86 -20.73 -12.40
CA GLU A 124 -26.60 -20.10 -12.78
C GLU A 124 -25.83 -19.62 -11.54
N MET A 125 -26.51 -19.05 -10.54
CA MET A 125 -25.90 -18.72 -9.25
C MET A 125 -25.37 -19.94 -8.51
N ALA A 126 -26.01 -21.11 -8.60
CA ALA A 126 -25.51 -22.34 -8.00
C ALA A 126 -24.27 -22.87 -8.73
N ALA A 127 -24.23 -22.77 -10.06
CA ALA A 127 -23.06 -23.15 -10.85
C ALA A 127 -21.87 -22.21 -10.57
N ILE A 128 -22.12 -20.90 -10.52
CA ILE A 128 -21.12 -19.88 -10.17
C ILE A 128 -20.70 -20.01 -8.70
N ALA A 129 -21.63 -20.31 -7.78
CA ALA A 129 -21.32 -20.53 -6.37
C ALA A 129 -20.46 -21.78 -6.15
N ASN A 130 -20.64 -22.83 -6.94
CA ASN A 130 -19.79 -24.03 -6.88
C ASN A 130 -18.37 -23.73 -7.40
N ILE A 131 -18.25 -23.05 -8.55
CA ILE A 131 -16.95 -22.58 -9.07
C ILE A 131 -16.27 -21.65 -8.05
N ARG A 132 -17.03 -20.78 -7.39
CA ARG A 132 -16.54 -19.91 -6.32
C ARG A 132 -16.13 -20.69 -5.08
N LYS A 133 -16.88 -21.71 -4.63
CA LYS A 133 -16.50 -22.52 -3.46
C LYS A 133 -15.15 -23.23 -3.68
N GLU A 134 -14.88 -23.61 -4.92
CA GLU A 134 -13.61 -24.20 -5.35
C GLU A 134 -12.48 -23.15 -5.41
N GLN A 135 -12.76 -21.91 -5.82
CA GLN A 135 -11.74 -20.85 -6.00
C GLN A 135 -11.59 -19.89 -4.82
N HIS A 136 -12.54 -19.82 -3.90
CA HIS A 136 -12.60 -18.84 -2.80
C HIS A 136 -11.42 -18.99 -1.84
N SER A 137 -11.08 -20.23 -1.51
CA SER A 137 -9.91 -20.54 -0.68
C SER A 137 -8.56 -20.29 -1.38
N GLN A 138 -8.55 -20.17 -2.71
CA GLN A 138 -7.33 -20.00 -3.49
C GLN A 138 -6.95 -18.54 -3.72
N TYR A 139 -7.92 -17.63 -3.81
CA TYR A 139 -7.66 -16.22 -4.15
C TYR A 139 -7.94 -15.23 -3.01
N TYR A 140 -8.75 -15.62 -2.01
CA TYR A 140 -9.19 -14.71 -0.97
C TYR A 140 -8.60 -15.12 0.37
N HIS A 141 -7.68 -14.31 0.87
CA HIS A 141 -7.40 -14.27 2.29
C HIS A 141 -8.48 -13.41 2.94
N GLU A 142 -8.92 -13.76 4.15
CA GLU A 142 -9.76 -12.84 4.93
C GLU A 142 -9.07 -11.47 4.99
N PRO A 143 -9.82 -10.36 4.79
CA PRO A 143 -9.27 -9.03 4.90
C PRO A 143 -8.48 -8.92 6.20
N ILE A 144 -7.18 -8.64 6.08
CA ILE A 144 -6.35 -8.41 7.26
C ILE A 144 -6.97 -7.21 7.97
N PRO A 145 -7.41 -7.34 9.24
CA PRO A 145 -8.03 -6.23 9.94
C PRO A 145 -7.02 -5.09 9.99
N VAL A 146 -7.28 -4.05 9.19
CA VAL A 146 -6.44 -2.86 9.19
C VAL A 146 -6.62 -2.23 10.56
N PRO A 147 -5.55 -2.06 11.33
CA PRO A 147 -5.63 -1.41 12.62
C PRO A 147 -6.30 -0.03 12.47
N LYS A 148 -7.51 0.11 13.05
CA LYS A 148 -8.22 1.39 13.12
C LYS A 148 -7.54 2.21 14.20
N HIS A 149 -6.56 3.04 13.82
CA HIS A 149 -5.96 3.98 14.75
C HIS A 149 -6.80 5.25 14.75
N GLY A 150 -7.47 5.49 15.88
CA GLY A 150 -8.14 6.76 16.14
C GLY A 150 -7.14 7.90 16.06
N SER A 151 -7.63 9.07 15.68
CA SER A 151 -6.85 10.31 15.73
C SER A 151 -6.16 10.46 17.09
N PRO A 152 -4.87 10.84 17.14
CA PRO A 152 -4.17 11.15 18.39
C PRO A 152 -4.71 12.42 19.05
N PHE A 153 -5.56 13.15 18.33
CA PHE A 153 -6.19 14.37 18.76
C PHE A 153 -7.48 14.10 19.53
N ALA A 154 -7.57 14.61 20.76
CA ALA A 154 -8.74 14.44 21.62
C ALA A 154 -9.90 15.32 21.13
N ASP A 155 -9.59 16.55 20.70
CA ASP A 155 -10.50 17.40 19.95
C ASP A 155 -10.15 17.31 18.46
N ASN A 156 -10.79 16.35 17.79
CA ASN A 156 -10.66 16.11 16.34
C ASN A 156 -10.85 17.37 15.47
N GLY A 157 -11.50 18.42 15.99
CA GLY A 157 -11.72 19.67 15.26
C GLY A 157 -10.60 20.68 15.44
N LYS A 158 -10.25 21.03 16.68
CA LYS A 158 -9.32 22.13 16.97
C LYS A 158 -7.86 21.73 16.80
N GLU A 159 -7.49 20.58 17.32
CA GLU A 159 -6.09 20.16 17.38
C GLU A 159 -5.60 19.66 16.02
N VAL A 160 -6.47 19.03 15.23
CA VAL A 160 -6.19 18.71 13.82
C VAL A 160 -5.97 19.98 13.01
N LYS A 161 -6.76 21.04 13.23
CA LYS A 161 -6.55 22.35 12.59
C LYS A 161 -5.25 23.01 13.04
N MET A 162 -4.92 22.91 14.33
CA MET A 162 -3.67 23.42 14.87
C MET A 162 -2.47 22.67 14.29
N PHE A 163 -2.52 21.34 14.22
CA PHE A 163 -1.53 20.50 13.58
C PHE A 163 -1.29 20.92 12.13
N GLY A 164 -2.37 21.04 11.33
CA GLY A 164 -2.26 21.47 9.94
C GLY A 164 -1.72 22.90 9.78
N LYS A 165 -2.01 23.80 10.72
CA LYS A 165 -1.47 25.17 10.72
C LYS A 165 0.04 25.17 11.02
N LEU A 166 0.45 24.51 12.10
CA LEU A 166 1.86 24.41 12.51
C LEU A 166 2.69 23.70 11.45
N LEU A 167 2.13 22.68 10.80
CA LEU A 167 2.80 21.97 9.72
C LEU A 167 3.08 22.90 8.54
N LYS A 168 2.11 23.72 8.12
CA LYS A 168 2.31 24.71 7.04
C LYS A 168 3.36 25.75 7.39
N GLU A 169 3.35 26.23 8.64
CA GLU A 169 4.37 27.17 9.12
C GLU A 169 5.77 26.54 9.09
N LEU A 170 5.90 25.28 9.52
CA LEU A 170 7.16 24.53 9.49
C LEU A 170 7.60 24.12 8.09
N GLU A 171 6.69 23.87 7.17
CA GLU A 171 7.00 23.61 5.76
C GLU A 171 7.51 24.87 5.05
N SER A 172 7.00 26.05 5.43
CA SER A 172 7.51 27.34 4.96
C SER A 172 8.88 27.71 5.57
N SER A 173 9.30 26.98 6.61
CA SER A 173 10.59 27.13 7.27
C SER A 173 11.57 26.04 6.81
N ASP A 174 12.86 26.37 6.73
CA ASP A 174 13.92 25.37 6.54
C ASP A 174 14.27 24.62 7.85
N PHE A 175 13.39 24.68 8.86
CA PHE A 175 13.61 24.03 10.14
C PHE A 175 13.58 22.51 10.01
N ILE A 176 14.67 21.86 10.43
CA ILE A 176 14.80 20.41 10.53
C ILE A 176 15.08 20.09 12.00
N PRO A 177 14.22 19.31 12.67
CA PRO A 177 14.45 18.93 14.06
C PRO A 177 15.76 18.16 14.23
N SER A 178 16.54 18.52 15.26
CA SER A 178 17.76 17.84 15.65
C SER A 178 17.48 16.54 16.41
N HIS A 179 18.49 15.68 16.51
CA HIS A 179 18.48 14.35 17.15
C HIS A 179 17.76 13.25 16.37
N TYR A 180 17.31 13.52 15.15
CA TYR A 180 16.66 12.55 14.27
C TYR A 180 17.53 12.08 13.10
N LYS A 181 18.83 12.39 13.10
CA LYS A 181 19.78 11.97 12.04
C LYS A 181 19.38 12.46 10.64
N LEU A 182 18.82 13.66 10.57
CA LEU A 182 18.36 14.29 9.32
C LEU A 182 19.30 15.40 8.84
N THR A 183 20.19 15.88 9.71
CA THR A 183 21.10 16.98 9.38
C THR A 183 22.51 16.46 9.06
N PRO A 184 23.29 17.15 8.21
CA PRO A 184 24.64 16.73 7.85
C PRO A 184 25.58 16.51 9.04
N GLY A 185 25.41 17.29 10.11
CA GLY A 185 26.21 17.15 11.33
C GLY A 185 25.94 15.86 12.13
N GLU A 186 24.86 15.14 11.82
CA GLU A 186 24.46 13.93 12.52
C GLU A 186 24.83 12.64 11.79
N TRP A 187 25.24 12.76 10.52
CA TRP A 187 25.55 11.64 9.64
C TRP A 187 26.98 11.14 9.86
N GLU A 188 27.12 9.86 10.18
CA GLU A 188 28.42 9.22 10.45
C GLU A 188 29.38 9.28 9.25
N THR A 189 28.84 9.21 8.04
CA THR A 189 29.60 9.18 6.78
C THR A 189 29.58 10.52 6.03
N GLY A 190 29.03 11.58 6.65
CA GLY A 190 28.85 12.89 6.02
C GLY A 190 27.78 12.94 4.92
N ASN A 191 27.08 11.84 4.66
CA ASN A 191 25.99 11.75 3.68
C ASN A 191 24.79 10.99 4.25
N TYR A 192 23.58 11.31 3.78
CA TYR A 192 22.39 10.55 4.11
C TYR A 192 22.43 9.14 3.47
N PRO A 193 22.09 8.07 4.20
CA PRO A 193 22.19 6.71 3.68
C PRO A 193 21.35 6.46 2.41
N ILE A 194 21.99 5.93 1.37
CA ILE A 194 21.37 5.65 0.07
C ILE A 194 20.77 4.24 -0.04
N PHE A 195 21.02 3.36 0.93
CA PHE A 195 20.44 2.01 1.02
C PHE A 195 19.96 1.72 2.45
N GLU A 196 19.00 0.81 2.59
CA GLU A 196 18.64 0.23 3.90
C GLU A 196 18.61 -1.31 3.78
N THR A 197 19.08 -1.98 4.82
CA THR A 197 19.13 -3.44 4.86
C THR A 197 17.92 -3.98 5.61
N ILE A 198 17.09 -4.78 4.92
CA ILE A 198 15.91 -5.42 5.52
C ILE A 198 16.06 -6.95 5.59
N PRO A 199 15.49 -7.61 6.62
CA PRO A 199 15.45 -9.07 6.68
C PRO A 199 14.52 -9.61 5.58
N PHE A 200 14.94 -10.66 4.87
CA PHE A 200 14.23 -11.23 3.73
C PHE A 200 14.14 -12.78 3.81
N GLY A 201 13.05 -13.34 3.26
CA GLY A 201 12.78 -14.78 3.18
C GLY A 201 12.03 -15.38 4.38
N LYS A 202 11.50 -16.60 4.23
CA LYS A 202 10.61 -17.31 5.19
C LYS A 202 11.14 -17.44 6.62
N LYS A 203 12.46 -17.34 6.83
CA LYS A 203 13.10 -17.42 8.16
C LYS A 203 13.85 -16.15 8.56
N GLY A 204 13.77 -15.05 7.77
CA GLY A 204 14.44 -13.78 8.10
C GLY A 204 15.97 -13.81 8.14
N ASN A 205 16.62 -14.93 7.79
CA ASN A 205 18.08 -15.07 7.83
C ASN A 205 18.82 -14.38 6.69
N ARG A 206 18.13 -14.06 5.58
CA ARG A 206 18.77 -13.33 4.47
C ARG A 206 18.60 -11.84 4.69
N ARG A 207 19.57 -11.06 4.23
CA ARG A 207 19.55 -9.61 4.24
C ARG A 207 19.41 -9.14 2.80
N LEU A 208 18.54 -8.18 2.56
CA LEU A 208 18.35 -7.55 1.26
C LEU A 208 18.66 -6.07 1.41
N GLU A 209 19.60 -5.58 0.62
CA GLU A 209 19.86 -4.16 0.48
C GLU A 209 18.85 -3.57 -0.51
N VAL A 210 18.13 -2.55 -0.07
CA VAL A 210 17.13 -1.85 -0.87
C VAL A 210 17.60 -0.42 -1.10
N PRO A 211 17.69 0.04 -2.36
CA PRO A 211 18.04 1.43 -2.65
C PRO A 211 16.95 2.37 -2.16
N LEU A 212 17.36 3.41 -1.44
CA LEU A 212 16.53 4.50 -0.98
C LEU A 212 17.17 5.84 -1.43
N PRO A 213 16.89 6.29 -2.67
CA PRO A 213 17.39 7.55 -3.18
C PRO A 213 17.04 8.75 -2.26
N PRO A 214 18.02 9.57 -1.82
CA PRO A 214 17.78 10.63 -0.85
C PRO A 214 16.74 11.66 -1.32
N HIS A 215 16.70 12.01 -2.60
CA HIS A 215 15.74 12.98 -3.13
C HIS A 215 14.27 12.60 -2.92
N ILE A 216 13.96 11.30 -2.75
CA ILE A 216 12.61 10.79 -2.44
C ILE A 216 12.46 10.52 -0.94
N TRP A 217 13.42 9.82 -0.35
CA TRP A 217 13.24 9.25 0.99
C TRP A 217 13.73 10.15 2.12
N LEU A 218 14.65 11.08 1.84
CA LEU A 218 15.03 12.11 2.82
C LEU A 218 13.90 13.12 3.00
N THR A 219 13.26 13.56 1.91
CA THR A 219 12.13 14.49 1.97
C THR A 219 10.97 13.91 2.79
N ARG A 220 10.64 12.63 2.56
CA ARG A 220 9.67 11.88 3.37
C ARG A 220 10.10 11.72 4.84
N ALA A 221 11.38 11.46 5.11
CA ALA A 221 11.88 11.36 6.48
C ALA A 221 11.82 12.71 7.23
N ILE A 222 12.13 13.82 6.56
CA ILE A 222 12.00 15.17 7.10
C ILE A 222 10.53 15.47 7.42
N GLN A 223 9.62 15.16 6.49
CA GLN A 223 8.18 15.35 6.70
C GLN A 223 7.68 14.54 7.90
N TRP A 224 8.09 13.27 8.01
CA TRP A 224 7.79 12.41 9.16
C TRP A 224 8.20 13.06 10.48
N VAL A 225 9.45 13.47 10.60
CA VAL A 225 9.99 14.02 11.85
C VAL A 225 9.36 15.36 12.21
N ARG A 226 9.11 16.24 11.23
CA ARG A 226 8.40 17.50 11.46
C ARG A 226 7.01 17.24 12.04
N CYS A 227 6.27 16.32 11.43
CA CYS A 227 4.94 15.98 11.90
C CYS A 227 4.96 15.31 13.28
N LEU A 228 5.95 14.45 13.54
CA LEU A 228 6.13 13.80 14.84
C LEU A 228 6.31 14.84 15.95
N VAL A 229 7.23 15.79 15.77
CA VAL A 229 7.50 16.85 16.77
C VAL A 229 6.27 17.74 17.00
N ILE A 230 5.53 18.10 15.95
CA ILE A 230 4.30 18.88 16.10
C ILE A 230 3.27 18.07 16.88
N MET A 231 3.06 16.81 16.49
CA MET A 231 2.08 15.93 17.12
C MET A 231 2.39 15.76 18.62
N ASP A 232 3.65 15.48 18.96
CA ASP A 232 4.10 15.35 20.34
C ASP A 232 3.91 16.67 21.11
N SER A 233 4.23 17.83 20.50
CA SER A 233 4.03 19.14 21.15
C SER A 233 2.57 19.44 21.47
N ILE A 234 1.64 19.03 20.60
CA ILE A 234 0.19 19.22 20.82
C ILE A 234 -0.30 18.28 21.91
N ILE A 235 0.14 17.02 21.91
CA ILE A 235 -0.24 16.05 22.94
C ILE A 235 0.30 16.46 24.30
N ASP A 236 1.56 16.88 24.39
CA ASP A 236 2.21 17.31 25.63
C ASP A 236 1.57 18.57 26.18
N SER A 237 1.09 19.49 25.33
CA SER A 237 0.38 20.70 25.77
C SER A 237 -0.95 20.44 26.50
N ARG A 238 -1.44 19.19 26.48
CA ARG A 238 -2.64 18.77 27.24
C ARG A 238 -2.35 18.35 28.68
N GLN A 239 -1.10 17.96 28.98
CA GLN A 239 -0.69 17.47 30.30
C GLN A 239 -0.39 18.64 31.25
#